data_AF-A0A429DYA7-F1
#
_entry.id   AF-A0A429DYA7-F1
#
_cell.length_a   1.000
_cell.length_b   1.000
_cell.length_c   1.000
_cell.angle_alpha   90.00
_cell.angle_beta   90.00
_cell.angle_gamma   90.00
#
_symmetry.space_group_name_H-M   'P 1'
#
loop_
_entity.id
_entity.type
_entity.pdbx_description
1 polymer ?
#
loop_
_entity_poly.entity_id
_entity_poly.type
_entity_poly.pdbx_seq_one_letter_code
_entity_poly.pdbx_strand_id
1 'polypeptide(L)'
;MTGGRAIRAEILKLLSLPATSFTLFGTLAVSAILATAFARQGVSPVGYTQAGFLVLGVVAVTSEYSGGQLHRTLTAMPRRITLQLAKMAALLVVAVPAAVLTALAGGPWSDVVGASAYLAFTTVFSAAVATVVRWSVPAVAGLLGYYFIVGPLLRDRATFADYLPDAASHDVRSLGGSAVVLGWALVAVGISAITFHRRDA
;
A
#
# COMPACT_ATOMS: atom_id res chain seq x y z
N MET A 1 -8.30 4.65 25.21
CA MET A 1 -6.97 4.42 24.61
C MET A 1 -6.52 5.68 23.86
N THR A 2 -5.27 6.12 24.06
CA THR A 2 -4.68 7.22 23.27
C THR A 2 -4.27 6.73 21.88
N GLY A 3 -4.21 7.62 20.88
CA GLY A 3 -3.89 7.27 19.49
C GLY A 3 -2.57 6.50 19.34
N GLY A 4 -1.53 6.88 20.08
CA GLY A 4 -0.23 6.19 20.04
C GLY A 4 -0.28 4.73 20.52
N ARG A 5 -1.13 4.40 21.52
CA ARG A 5 -1.30 3.01 21.96
C ARG A 5 -2.02 2.17 20.91
N ALA A 6 -2.96 2.77 20.18
CA ALA A 6 -3.65 2.10 19.08
C ALA A 6 -2.68 1.76 17.95
N ILE A 7 -1.84 2.72 17.53
CA ILE A 7 -0.82 2.49 16.50
C ILE A 7 0.13 1.37 16.91
N ARG A 8 0.63 1.39 18.15
CA ARG A 8 1.54 0.34 18.64
C ARG A 8 0.89 -1.06 18.62
N ALA A 9 -0.38 -1.15 19.03
CA ALA A 9 -1.12 -2.41 18.98
C ALA A 9 -1.29 -2.91 17.53
N GLU A 10 -1.61 -2.00 16.61
CA GLU A 10 -1.77 -2.32 15.19
C GLU A 10 -0.44 -2.74 14.54
N ILE A 11 0.69 -2.13 14.91
CA ILE A 11 2.03 -2.57 14.45
C ILE A 11 2.31 -3.99 14.93
N LEU A 12 2.12 -4.28 16.22
CA LEU A 12 2.35 -5.62 16.77
C LEU A 12 1.46 -6.68 16.11
N LYS A 13 0.23 -6.30 15.73
CA LYS A 13 -0.69 -7.14 14.97
C LYS A 13 -0.16 -7.42 13.57
N LEU A 14 0.29 -6.40 12.83
CA LEU A 14 0.85 -6.59 11.48
C LEU A 14 2.09 -7.50 11.51
N LEU A 15 2.95 -7.34 12.51
CA LEU A 15 4.17 -8.12 12.67
C LEU A 15 3.92 -9.58 13.11
N SER A 16 2.80 -9.86 13.78
CA SER A 16 2.45 -11.22 14.23
C SER A 16 1.67 -12.02 13.19
N LEU A 17 1.13 -11.37 12.16
CA LEU A 17 0.34 -12.03 11.11
C LEU A 17 1.26 -12.76 10.11
N PRO A 18 1.13 -14.09 9.96
CA PRO A 18 1.95 -14.86 9.01
C PRO A 18 1.78 -14.35 7.57
N ALA A 19 0.57 -13.95 7.19
CA ALA A 19 0.27 -13.45 5.85
C ALA A 19 1.04 -12.15 5.53
N THR A 20 1.18 -11.25 6.51
CA THR A 20 1.99 -10.03 6.35
C THR A 20 3.45 -10.40 6.15
N SER A 21 4.00 -11.28 6.99
CA SER A 21 5.39 -11.73 6.89
C SER A 21 5.67 -12.42 5.56
N PHE A 22 4.83 -13.36 5.12
CA PHE A 22 4.99 -14.03 3.83
C PHE A 22 4.92 -13.05 2.65
N THR A 23 3.99 -12.09 2.69
CA THR A 23 3.88 -11.08 1.63
C THR A 23 5.09 -10.16 1.62
N LEU A 24 5.57 -9.74 2.81
CA LEU A 24 6.72 -8.85 2.94
C LEU A 24 8.00 -9.53 2.45
N PHE A 25 8.33 -10.72 2.97
CA PHE A 25 9.52 -11.46 2.57
C PHE A 25 9.45 -11.89 1.11
N GLY A 26 8.28 -12.33 0.63
CA GLY A 26 8.07 -12.64 -0.79
C GLY A 26 8.30 -11.42 -1.69
N THR A 27 7.76 -10.26 -1.31
CA THR A 27 7.95 -9.01 -2.06
C THR A 27 9.41 -8.59 -2.09
N LEU A 28 10.11 -8.65 -0.95
CA LEU A 28 11.53 -8.30 -0.87
C LEU A 28 12.40 -9.27 -1.67
N ALA A 29 12.13 -10.57 -1.61
CA ALA A 29 12.86 -11.58 -2.38
C ALA A 29 12.68 -11.37 -3.90
N VAL A 30 11.42 -11.18 -4.35
CA VAL A 30 11.13 -10.88 -5.76
C VAL A 30 11.75 -9.54 -6.17
N SER A 31 11.73 -8.54 -5.30
CA SER A 31 12.38 -7.24 -5.57
C SER A 31 13.88 -7.38 -5.78
N ALA A 32 14.56 -8.17 -4.95
CA ALA A 32 15.99 -8.44 -5.10
C ALA A 32 16.31 -9.19 -6.40
N ILE A 33 15.49 -10.18 -6.76
CA ILE A 33 15.62 -10.90 -8.04
C ILE A 33 15.45 -9.93 -9.22
N LEU A 34 14.41 -9.09 -9.21
CA LEU A 34 14.17 -8.10 -10.27
C LEU A 34 15.30 -7.06 -10.36
N ALA A 35 15.79 -6.58 -9.22
CA ALA A 35 16.92 -5.68 -9.16
C ALA A 35 18.17 -6.26 -9.84
N THR A 36 18.53 -7.51 -9.52
CA THR A 36 19.68 -8.18 -10.15
C THR A 36 19.46 -8.46 -11.64
N ALA A 37 18.23 -8.84 -12.04
CA ALA A 37 17.90 -9.11 -13.43
C ALA A 37 17.93 -7.85 -14.31
N PHE A 38 17.46 -6.72 -13.80
CA PHE A 38 17.36 -5.46 -14.54
C PHE A 38 18.57 -4.54 -14.39
N ALA A 39 19.53 -4.88 -13.52
CA ALA A 39 20.75 -4.09 -13.29
C ALA A 39 21.50 -3.73 -14.59
N ARG A 40 21.49 -4.63 -15.58
CA ARG A 40 22.16 -4.43 -16.88
C ARG A 40 21.30 -3.76 -17.96
N GLN A 41 19.99 -3.67 -17.73
CA GLN A 41 19.03 -3.18 -18.72
C GLN A 41 18.66 -1.70 -18.50
N GLY A 42 19.05 -1.11 -17.36
CA GLY A 42 18.72 0.27 -17.02
C GLY A 42 17.22 0.50 -16.75
N VAL A 43 16.47 -0.58 -16.52
CA VAL A 43 15.02 -0.53 -16.24
C VAL A 43 14.80 -0.51 -14.73
N SER A 44 14.00 0.43 -14.24
CA SER A 44 13.64 0.49 -12.82
C SER A 44 12.69 -0.68 -12.46
N PRO A 45 13.02 -1.51 -11.44
CA PRO A 45 12.15 -2.61 -11.00
C PRO A 45 10.91 -2.13 -10.24
N VAL A 46 10.84 -0.85 -9.85
CA VAL A 46 9.79 -0.28 -8.98
C VAL A 46 8.38 -0.49 -9.55
N GLY A 47 8.21 -0.34 -10.88
CA GLY A 47 6.92 -0.56 -11.55
C GLY A 47 6.42 -2.01 -11.47
N TYR A 48 7.30 -2.98 -11.20
CA TYR A 48 6.94 -4.38 -11.00
C TYR A 48 6.76 -4.73 -9.52
N THR A 49 7.65 -4.22 -8.66
CA THR A 49 7.63 -4.53 -7.23
C THR A 49 6.42 -3.94 -6.51
N GLN A 50 5.81 -2.88 -7.05
CA GLN A 50 4.55 -2.31 -6.55
C GLN A 50 3.42 -3.33 -6.40
N ALA A 51 3.41 -4.41 -7.18
CA ALA A 51 2.42 -5.49 -7.03
C ALA A 51 2.44 -6.08 -5.60
N GLY A 52 3.62 -6.33 -5.05
CA GLY A 52 3.78 -6.85 -3.70
C GLY A 52 3.31 -5.86 -2.64
N PHE A 53 3.55 -4.57 -2.85
CA PHE A 53 3.08 -3.49 -1.98
C PHE A 53 1.56 -3.30 -2.02
N LEU A 54 0.93 -3.49 -3.19
CA LEU A 54 -0.52 -3.53 -3.33
C LEU A 54 -1.10 -4.70 -2.53
N VAL A 55 -0.58 -5.92 -2.73
CA VAL A 55 -1.02 -7.13 -2.02
C VAL A 55 -0.81 -6.99 -0.51
N LEU A 56 0.32 -6.43 -0.06
CA LEU A 56 0.61 -6.19 1.35
C LEU A 56 -0.49 -5.35 2.02
N GLY A 57 -0.90 -4.25 1.39
CA GLY A 57 -1.96 -3.40 1.92
C GLY A 57 -3.33 -4.09 1.95
N VAL A 58 -3.65 -4.86 0.90
CA VAL A 58 -4.92 -5.62 0.86
C VAL A 58 -4.96 -6.70 1.94
N VAL A 59 -3.89 -7.49 2.08
CA VAL A 59 -3.80 -8.58 3.08
C VAL A 59 -3.84 -8.03 4.51
N ALA A 60 -3.13 -6.92 4.77
CA ALA A 60 -3.08 -6.28 6.09
C ALA A 60 -4.46 -5.87 6.63
N VAL A 61 -5.39 -5.53 5.74
CA VAL A 61 -6.77 -5.15 6.07
C VAL A 61 -7.70 -6.36 6.03
N THR A 62 -7.62 -7.17 4.99
CA THR A 62 -8.56 -8.29 4.77
C THR A 62 -8.39 -9.42 5.78
N SER A 63 -7.21 -9.54 6.42
CA SER A 63 -7.00 -10.50 7.52
C SER A 63 -7.96 -10.31 8.70
N GLU A 64 -8.43 -9.08 8.93
CA GLU A 64 -9.40 -8.79 10.00
C GLU A 64 -10.82 -9.21 9.65
N TYR A 65 -11.19 -9.08 8.38
CA TYR A 65 -12.50 -9.44 7.87
C TYR A 65 -12.66 -10.97 7.78
N SER A 66 -11.63 -11.68 7.30
CA SER A 66 -11.67 -13.14 7.20
C SER A 66 -11.67 -13.85 8.55
N GLY A 67 -11.01 -13.28 9.56
CA GLY A 67 -10.88 -13.89 10.90
C GLY A 67 -11.94 -13.48 11.90
N GLY A 68 -12.92 -12.64 11.52
CA GLY A 68 -13.94 -12.10 12.44
C GLY A 68 -13.36 -11.23 13.58
N GLN A 69 -12.08 -10.89 13.52
CA GLN A 69 -11.37 -10.16 14.58
C GLN A 69 -11.89 -8.73 14.73
N LEU A 70 -12.44 -8.16 13.66
CA LEU A 70 -12.96 -6.80 13.61
C LEU A 70 -14.01 -6.52 14.70
N HIS A 71 -14.94 -7.46 14.94
CA HIS A 71 -15.97 -7.30 15.97
C HIS A 71 -15.37 -7.20 17.38
N ARG A 72 -14.32 -7.96 17.67
CA ARG A 72 -13.62 -7.92 18.97
C ARG A 72 -12.85 -6.62 19.15
N THR A 73 -12.26 -6.08 18.08
CA THR A 73 -11.57 -4.79 18.14
C THR A 73 -12.57 -3.65 18.37
N LEU A 74 -13.75 -3.70 17.75
CA LEU A 74 -14.78 -2.68 17.88
C LEU A 74 -15.42 -2.64 19.28
N THR A 75 -15.55 -3.77 19.98
CA THR A 75 -16.01 -3.79 21.38
C THR A 75 -14.99 -3.17 22.34
N ALA A 76 -13.69 -3.33 22.06
CA ALA A 76 -12.62 -2.75 22.87
C ALA A 76 -12.32 -1.28 22.54
N MET A 77 -12.49 -0.86 21.28
CA MET A 77 -12.25 0.52 20.83
C MET A 77 -13.47 1.07 20.04
N PRO A 78 -14.40 1.76 20.72
CA PRO A 78 -15.60 2.28 20.06
C PRO A 78 -15.33 3.49 19.13
N ARG A 79 -14.13 4.10 19.20
CA ARG A 79 -13.74 5.23 18.33
C ARG A 79 -13.26 4.73 16.95
N ARG A 80 -14.22 4.41 16.09
CA ARG A 80 -14.05 3.81 14.76
C ARG A 80 -13.08 4.56 13.85
N ILE A 81 -13.18 5.89 13.78
CA ILE A 81 -12.30 6.70 12.91
C ILE A 81 -10.85 6.67 13.41
N THR A 82 -10.65 6.82 14.73
CA THR A 82 -9.31 6.74 15.32
C THR A 82 -8.68 5.38 15.10
N LEU A 83 -9.48 4.31 15.18
CA LEU A 83 -9.02 2.96 14.89
C LEU A 83 -8.61 2.81 13.41
N GLN A 84 -9.43 3.26 12.47
CA GLN A 84 -9.10 3.19 11.04
C GLN A 84 -7.84 3.98 10.69
N LEU A 85 -7.68 5.19 11.22
CA LEU A 85 -6.47 5.99 11.03
C LEU A 85 -5.24 5.34 11.68
N ALA A 86 -5.40 4.71 12.84
CA ALA A 86 -4.32 3.97 13.50
C ALA A 86 -3.84 2.77 12.66
N LYS A 87 -4.76 2.06 12.00
CA LYS A 87 -4.41 0.97 11.07
C LYS A 87 -3.57 1.47 9.90
N MET A 88 -4.00 2.56 9.27
CA MET A 88 -3.29 3.16 8.13
C MET A 88 -1.91 3.69 8.54
N ALA A 89 -1.81 4.33 9.71
CA ALA A 89 -0.53 4.80 10.25
C ALA A 89 0.40 3.63 10.61
N ALA A 90 -0.10 2.58 11.26
CA ALA A 90 0.68 1.39 11.58
C ALA A 90 1.18 0.67 10.34
N LEU A 91 0.33 0.55 9.32
CA LEU A 91 0.70 -0.02 8.03
C LEU A 91 1.79 0.81 7.34
N LEU A 92 1.67 2.14 7.37
CA LEU A 92 2.68 3.02 6.82
C LEU A 92 4.04 2.83 7.52
N VAL A 93 4.06 2.72 8.85
CA VAL A 93 5.28 2.46 9.63
C VAL A 93 5.95 1.13 9.24
N VAL A 94 5.16 0.10 8.91
CA VAL A 94 5.68 -1.20 8.46
C VAL A 94 6.12 -1.16 6.99
N ALA A 95 5.38 -0.45 6.14
CA ALA A 95 5.64 -0.38 4.71
C ALA A 95 6.89 0.45 4.36
N VAL A 96 7.16 1.54 5.10
CA VAL A 96 8.30 2.43 4.83
C VAL A 96 9.66 1.69 4.83
N PRO A 97 10.03 0.91 5.86
CA PRO A 97 11.29 0.17 5.83
C PRO A 97 11.40 -0.78 4.64
N ALA A 98 10.34 -1.51 4.32
CA ALA A 98 10.33 -2.42 3.18
C ALA A 98 10.45 -1.67 1.84
N ALA A 99 9.76 -0.53 1.71
CA ALA A 99 9.84 0.34 0.55
C ALA A 99 11.25 0.94 0.37
N VAL A 100 11.94 1.28 1.46
CA VAL A 100 13.35 1.72 1.45
C VAL A 100 14.27 0.60 1.01
N LEU A 101 14.11 -0.61 1.54
CA LEU A 101 14.91 -1.76 1.13
C LEU A 101 14.71 -2.11 -0.35
N THR A 102 13.46 -2.12 -0.83
CA THR A 102 13.15 -2.34 -2.26
C THR A 102 13.77 -1.26 -3.15
N ALA A 103 13.68 0.01 -2.76
CA ALA A 103 14.23 1.11 -3.54
C ALA A 103 15.77 1.09 -3.59
N LEU A 104 16.43 0.82 -2.45
CA LEU A 104 17.88 0.69 -2.37
C LEU A 104 18.40 -0.49 -3.19
N ALA A 105 17.66 -1.59 -3.24
CA ALA A 105 18.03 -2.73 -4.06
C ALA A 105 17.89 -2.42 -5.56
N GLY A 106 16.88 -1.64 -5.94
CA GLY A 106 16.42 -1.54 -7.33
C GLY A 106 16.96 -0.38 -8.16
N GLY A 107 17.57 0.65 -7.57
CA GLY A 107 17.89 1.85 -8.34
C GLY A 107 18.96 2.77 -7.72
N PRO A 108 19.26 3.89 -8.41
CA PRO A 108 20.19 4.90 -7.93
C PRO A 108 19.75 5.49 -6.59
N TRP A 109 20.73 5.87 -5.76
CA TRP A 109 20.49 6.50 -4.45
C TRP A 109 19.67 7.79 -4.54
N SER A 110 19.72 8.50 -5.67
CA SER A 110 18.94 9.72 -5.91
C SER A 110 17.43 9.49 -5.92
N ASP A 111 16.99 8.27 -6.23
CA ASP A 111 15.59 7.96 -6.51
C ASP A 111 14.92 7.26 -5.30
N VAL A 112 15.71 6.90 -4.28
CA VAL A 112 15.27 6.13 -3.12
C VAL A 112 14.11 6.81 -2.40
N VAL A 113 14.20 8.12 -2.17
CA VAL A 113 13.15 8.85 -1.45
C VAL A 113 11.83 8.82 -2.22
N GLY A 114 11.87 9.08 -3.53
CA GLY A 114 10.69 9.07 -4.40
C GLY A 114 10.07 7.67 -4.50
N ALA A 115 10.89 6.66 -4.77
CA ALA A 115 10.49 5.26 -4.87
C ALA A 115 9.87 4.74 -3.57
N SER A 116 10.50 5.00 -2.43
CA SER A 116 10.03 4.51 -1.14
C SER A 116 8.74 5.20 -0.72
N ALA A 117 8.63 6.52 -0.93
CA ALA A 117 7.39 7.25 -0.67
C ALA A 117 6.26 6.71 -1.55
N TYR A 118 6.51 6.50 -2.85
CA TYR A 118 5.53 5.92 -3.77
C TYR A 118 5.02 4.56 -3.31
N LEU A 119 5.92 3.61 -3.04
CA LEU A 119 5.55 2.26 -2.63
C LEU A 119 4.79 2.26 -1.30
N ALA A 120 5.23 3.07 -0.33
CA ALA A 120 4.58 3.19 0.96
C ALA A 120 3.15 3.77 0.85
N PHE A 121 2.96 4.84 0.06
CA PHE A 121 1.64 5.42 -0.18
C PHE A 121 0.74 4.51 -0.99
N THR A 122 1.29 3.76 -1.94
CA THR A 122 0.58 2.74 -2.72
C THR A 122 0.04 1.63 -1.82
N THR A 123 0.81 1.19 -0.82
CA THR A 123 0.35 0.22 0.18
C THR A 123 -0.78 0.76 1.05
N VAL A 124 -0.71 2.02 1.47
CA VAL A 124 -1.82 2.65 2.22
C VAL A 124 -3.05 2.82 1.33
N PHE A 125 -2.87 3.21 0.07
CA PHE A 125 -3.94 3.33 -0.91
C PHE A 125 -4.65 1.98 -1.12
N SER A 126 -3.90 0.89 -1.34
CA SER A 126 -4.50 -0.44 -1.52
C SER A 126 -5.23 -0.93 -0.27
N ALA A 127 -4.70 -0.66 0.92
CA ALA A 127 -5.36 -0.94 2.18
C ALA A 127 -6.68 -0.17 2.35
N ALA A 128 -6.71 1.10 1.96
CA ALA A 128 -7.92 1.91 2.00
C ALA A 128 -8.99 1.38 1.04
N VAL A 129 -8.61 1.00 -0.18
CA VAL A 129 -9.49 0.33 -1.15
C VAL A 129 -10.00 -1.00 -0.60
N ALA A 130 -9.11 -1.82 -0.01
CA ALA A 130 -9.48 -3.09 0.60
C ALA A 130 -10.44 -2.95 1.78
N THR A 131 -10.37 -1.85 2.54
CA THR A 131 -11.35 -1.55 3.61
C THR A 131 -12.75 -1.34 3.04
N VAL A 132 -12.84 -0.70 1.88
CA VAL A 132 -14.12 -0.44 1.19
C VAL A 132 -14.68 -1.72 0.58
N VAL A 133 -13.81 -2.51 -0.07
CA VAL A 133 -14.19 -3.75 -0.77
C VAL A 133 -14.48 -4.90 0.19
N ARG A 134 -13.74 -5.00 1.31
CA ARG A 134 -13.83 -6.05 2.36
C ARG A 134 -13.51 -7.48 1.92
N TRP A 135 -13.07 -7.67 0.69
CA TRP A 135 -12.81 -8.99 0.09
C TRP A 135 -11.42 -8.99 -0.55
N SER A 136 -10.59 -9.98 -0.22
CA SER A 136 -9.19 -10.02 -0.66
C SER A 136 -9.06 -10.24 -2.16
N VAL A 137 -9.68 -11.30 -2.70
CA VAL A 137 -9.56 -11.67 -4.12
C VAL A 137 -9.99 -10.54 -5.07
N PRO A 138 -11.20 -9.97 -4.98
CA PRO A 138 -11.61 -8.89 -5.89
C PRO A 138 -10.84 -7.58 -5.66
N ALA A 139 -10.40 -7.28 -4.43
CA ALA A 139 -9.57 -6.10 -4.18
C ALA A 139 -8.20 -6.21 -4.85
N VAL A 140 -7.51 -7.35 -4.68
CA VAL A 140 -6.23 -7.61 -5.35
C VAL A 140 -6.42 -7.63 -6.86
N ALA A 141 -7.40 -8.37 -7.37
CA ALA A 141 -7.63 -8.48 -8.82
C ALA A 141 -7.94 -7.12 -9.45
N GLY A 142 -8.79 -6.30 -8.82
CA GLY A 142 -9.13 -4.97 -9.32
C GLY A 142 -7.93 -4.01 -9.29
N LEU A 143 -7.16 -4.01 -8.20
CA LEU A 143 -5.98 -3.15 -8.08
C LEU A 143 -4.87 -3.55 -9.06
N LEU A 144 -4.58 -4.85 -9.19
CA LEU A 144 -3.57 -5.32 -10.15
C LEU A 144 -4.03 -5.08 -11.59
N GLY A 145 -5.30 -5.36 -11.92
CA GLY A 145 -5.87 -5.06 -13.23
C GLY A 145 -5.79 -3.55 -13.54
N TYR A 146 -6.05 -2.70 -12.56
CA TYR A 146 -5.88 -1.26 -12.72
C TYR A 146 -4.41 -0.87 -12.96
N TYR A 147 -3.49 -1.22 -12.05
CA TYR A 147 -2.09 -0.77 -12.10
C TYR A 147 -1.30 -1.37 -13.28
N PHE A 148 -1.61 -2.60 -13.72
CA PHE A 148 -0.82 -3.30 -14.74
C PHE A 148 -1.49 -3.36 -16.12
N ILE A 149 -2.78 -3.04 -16.22
CA ILE A 149 -3.50 -3.07 -17.51
C ILE A 149 -4.05 -1.68 -17.82
N VAL A 150 -4.93 -1.16 -16.97
CA VAL A 150 -5.65 0.10 -17.25
C VAL A 150 -4.70 1.30 -17.25
N GLY A 151 -3.84 1.43 -16.24
CA GLY A 151 -2.87 2.52 -16.11
C GLY A 151 -1.95 2.65 -17.33
N PRO A 152 -1.20 1.59 -17.70
CA PRO A 152 -0.36 1.60 -18.90
C PRO A 152 -1.13 1.92 -20.20
N LEU A 153 -2.34 1.39 -20.36
CA LEU A 153 -3.17 1.66 -21.55
C LEU A 153 -3.66 3.11 -21.65
N LEU A 154 -3.94 3.75 -20.51
CA LEU A 154 -4.37 5.14 -20.47
C LEU A 154 -3.22 6.12 -20.69
N ARG A 155 -1.99 5.72 -20.32
CA ARG A 155 -0.80 6.59 -20.39
C ARG A 155 -0.52 7.13 -21.79
N ASP A 156 -0.64 6.27 -22.79
CA ASP A 156 -0.36 6.65 -24.18
C ASP A 156 -1.55 7.39 -24.85
N ARG A 157 -2.68 7.52 -24.16
CA ARG A 157 -3.95 7.96 -24.75
C ARG A 157 -4.59 9.17 -24.06
N ALA A 158 -4.20 9.49 -22.83
CA ALA A 158 -4.88 10.47 -22.00
C ALA A 158 -3.92 11.51 -21.44
N THR A 159 -4.25 12.80 -21.62
CA THR A 159 -3.48 13.93 -21.08
C THR A 159 -3.50 14.03 -19.56
N PHE A 160 -4.48 13.40 -18.90
CA PHE A 160 -4.57 13.35 -17.44
C PHE A 160 -3.82 12.16 -16.83
N ALA A 161 -3.13 11.34 -17.64
CA ALA A 161 -2.46 10.12 -17.17
C ALA A 161 -1.39 10.40 -16.09
N ASP A 162 -0.78 11.59 -16.12
CA ASP A 162 0.22 12.02 -15.15
C ASP A 162 -0.37 12.23 -13.73
N TYR A 163 -1.70 12.33 -13.60
CA TYR A 163 -2.40 12.47 -12.33
C TYR A 163 -2.97 11.15 -11.80
N LEU A 164 -2.71 10.03 -12.47
CA LEU A 164 -3.20 8.73 -12.04
C LEU A 164 -2.43 8.19 -10.81
N PRO A 165 -3.03 7.33 -9.98
CA PRO A 165 -2.35 6.68 -8.86
C PRO A 165 -1.09 5.89 -9.25
N ASP A 166 -0.98 5.44 -10.50
CA ASP A 166 0.21 4.74 -11.03
C ASP A 166 1.23 5.69 -11.67
N ALA A 167 1.03 7.01 -11.59
CA ALA A 167 1.88 7.99 -12.26
C ALA A 167 3.35 7.93 -11.79
N ALA A 168 3.61 7.69 -10.50
CA ALA A 168 4.98 7.57 -10.02
C ALA A 168 5.68 6.25 -10.42
N SER A 169 4.96 5.28 -11.00
CA SER A 169 5.58 4.00 -11.40
C SER A 169 6.62 4.14 -12.52
N HIS A 170 6.56 5.24 -13.28
CA HIS A 170 7.38 5.44 -14.49
C HIS A 170 8.30 6.67 -14.44
N ASP A 171 8.04 7.64 -13.55
CA ASP A 171 8.98 8.71 -13.22
C ASP A 171 9.26 8.74 -11.71
N VAL A 172 10.04 7.75 -11.27
CA VAL A 172 10.40 7.53 -9.85
C VAL A 172 11.32 8.65 -9.31
N ARG A 173 11.96 9.41 -10.22
CA ARG A 173 12.89 10.49 -9.91
C ARG A 173 12.20 11.74 -9.37
N SER A 174 10.98 12.00 -9.81
CA SER A 174 10.23 13.17 -9.39
C SER A 174 9.45 12.89 -8.11
N LEU A 175 9.64 13.72 -7.08
CA LEU A 175 8.73 13.78 -5.93
C LEU A 175 7.27 14.10 -6.36
N GLY A 176 7.07 14.60 -7.58
CA GLY A 176 5.75 14.85 -8.14
C GLY A 176 4.90 13.59 -8.23
N GLY A 177 5.48 12.47 -8.68
CA GLY A 177 4.73 11.22 -8.81
C GLY A 177 4.29 10.67 -7.45
N SER A 178 5.17 10.68 -6.44
CA SER A 178 4.81 10.23 -5.09
C SER A 178 3.83 11.18 -4.40
N ALA A 179 3.87 12.49 -4.71
CA ALA A 179 2.87 13.46 -4.24
C ALA A 179 1.48 13.21 -4.83
N VAL A 180 1.39 12.82 -6.11
CA VAL A 180 0.11 12.41 -6.73
C VAL A 180 -0.48 11.21 -5.99
N VAL A 181 0.33 10.19 -5.72
CA VAL A 181 -0.13 9.00 -4.99
C VAL A 181 -0.50 9.33 -3.55
N LEU A 182 0.22 10.23 -2.89
CA LEU A 182 -0.16 10.73 -1.57
C LEU A 182 -1.55 11.35 -1.60
N GLY A 183 -1.84 12.19 -2.60
CA GLY A 183 -3.18 12.78 -2.79
C GLY A 183 -4.27 11.70 -2.90
N TRP A 184 -4.06 10.70 -3.76
CA TRP A 184 -4.97 9.56 -3.89
C TRP A 184 -5.10 8.73 -2.63
N ALA A 185 -4.00 8.47 -1.92
CA ALA A 185 -4.00 7.75 -0.66
C ALA A 185 -4.80 8.50 0.41
N LEU A 186 -4.65 9.82 0.51
CA LEU A 186 -5.41 10.64 1.47
C LEU A 186 -6.92 10.62 1.16
N VAL A 187 -7.30 10.76 -0.12
CA VAL A 187 -8.70 10.66 -0.56
C VAL A 187 -9.26 9.27 -0.24
N ALA A 188 -8.54 8.21 -0.61
CA ALA A 188 -8.95 6.84 -0.35
C ALA A 188 -9.08 6.55 1.15
N VAL A 189 -8.14 7.03 1.97
CA VAL A 189 -8.19 6.91 3.43
C VAL A 189 -9.42 7.63 3.99
N GLY A 190 -9.73 8.84 3.51
CA GLY A 190 -10.94 9.58 3.88
C GLY A 190 -12.22 8.81 3.56
N ILE A 191 -12.34 8.29 2.33
CA ILE A 191 -13.47 7.45 1.90
C ILE A 191 -13.56 6.18 2.77
N SER A 192 -12.41 5.53 3.05
CA SER A 192 -12.36 4.34 3.89
C SER A 192 -12.84 4.63 5.31
N ALA A 193 -12.45 5.76 5.90
CA ALA A 193 -12.82 6.16 7.25
C ALA A 193 -14.32 6.46 7.35
N ILE A 194 -14.89 7.13 6.36
CA ILE A 194 -16.34 7.39 6.29
C ILE A 194 -17.09 6.07 6.12
N THR A 195 -16.63 5.19 5.23
CA THR A 195 -17.26 3.89 4.98
C THR A 195 -17.23 3.00 6.22
N PHE A 196 -16.08 2.93 6.90
CA PHE A 196 -15.87 2.18 8.14
C PHE A 196 -16.75 2.71 9.28
N HIS A 197 -16.94 4.03 9.36
CA HIS A 197 -17.84 4.63 10.34
C HIS A 197 -19.30 4.27 10.10
N ARG A 198 -19.75 4.27 8.82
CA ARG A 198 -21.16 4.06 8.46
C ARG A 198 -21.60 2.60 8.40
N ARG A 199 -20.73 1.70 7.90
CA ARG A 199 -21.11 0.30 7.58
C ARG A 199 -20.90 -0.68 8.72
N ASP A 200 -20.10 -0.33 9.73
CA ASP A 200 -19.82 -1.23 10.85
C ASP A 200 -20.54 -0.81 12.14
N ALA A 201 -21.36 0.25 12.09
CA ALA A 201 -22.28 0.68 13.13
C ALA A 201 -23.42 -0.33 13.32
#